data_AF-A0A954WMD2-F1
#
_entry.id   AF-A0A954WMD2-F1
#
_cell.length_a   1.000
_cell.length_b   1.000
_cell.length_c   1.000
_cell.angle_alpha   90.00
_cell.angle_beta   90.00
_cell.angle_gamma   90.00
#
_symmetry.space_group_name_H-M   'P 1'
#
loop_
_entity.id
_entity.type
_entity.pdbx_description
1 polymer ?
#
loop_
_entity_poly.entity_id
_entity_poly.type
_entity_poly.pdbx_seq_one_letter_code
_entity_poly.pdbx_strand_id
1 'polypeptide(L)'
;TTYAGQTKLALAGQPLTAKQVANLYREHRAVLANMSYAQMLVRGLADFGMFIAMYVLCGVYIWFNERRLLTDMRRFATLLGTVVATVTLAQFASDDQWRAELVPLILFGMTIAVAYRRELALVLSAAVSLVVAISLGQGLAEFVILVSAVAGAVLLLGRIRNRTKLIYVGAFAGLVVTLTTIGVGTVVGQPLGLMKMDTAPVTIELGNSEQTFWQTSFATSLLAMSAWNGGCALITGILMTGLLPFVERLFDVQTDLSLLEMSDAAHPLLQELARRAPGTYNHSINVASIAEAAADSIGANGLLVRVGAYFHDIGKMLKPGYFVENQGQQKNQHESLLPAMSTLVIIAHVKDGADLARQNHLPQSIIDFIEQH
;
A
#
# COMPACT_ATOMS: atom_id res chain seq x y z
N THR A 1 -12.72 -41.23 25.69
CA THR A 1 -11.51 -42.06 25.58
C THR A 1 -10.62 -41.47 24.51
N THR A 2 -9.64 -40.67 24.91
CA THR A 2 -8.57 -40.16 24.05
C THR A 2 -7.76 -41.35 23.55
N TYR A 3 -7.76 -41.60 22.23
CA TYR A 3 -6.95 -42.66 21.64
C TYR A 3 -5.48 -42.25 21.77
N ALA A 4 -4.76 -42.93 22.66
CA ALA A 4 -3.38 -42.61 23.01
C ALA A 4 -2.43 -43.02 21.87
N GLY A 5 -2.40 -42.33 20.73
CA GLY A 5 -1.35 -42.41 19.70
C GLY A 5 -0.99 -43.81 19.13
N GLN A 6 -1.72 -44.86 19.52
CA GLN A 6 -1.42 -46.26 19.21
C GLN A 6 -2.07 -46.71 17.90
N THR A 7 -3.05 -45.97 17.39
CA THR A 7 -3.78 -46.31 16.18
C THR A 7 -3.15 -45.57 14.99
N LYS A 8 -2.56 -46.32 14.05
CA LYS A 8 -2.07 -45.74 12.78
C LYS A 8 -3.25 -45.10 12.05
N LEU A 9 -3.25 -43.77 12.00
CA LEU A 9 -4.34 -42.96 11.44
C LEU A 9 -4.32 -42.99 9.91
N ALA A 10 -3.13 -43.00 9.29
CA ALA A 10 -2.91 -43.23 7.86
C ALA A 10 -1.47 -43.73 7.61
N LEU A 11 -1.27 -44.41 6.47
CA LEU A 11 0.07 -44.74 5.96
C LEU A 11 0.66 -43.53 5.23
N ALA A 12 1.96 -43.31 5.37
CA ALA A 12 2.66 -42.25 4.63
C ALA A 12 2.44 -42.45 3.12
N GLY A 13 2.07 -41.37 2.43
CA GLY A 13 1.78 -41.38 0.98
C GLY A 13 0.33 -41.69 0.59
N GLN A 14 -0.57 -41.96 1.54
CA GLN A 14 -2.02 -42.05 1.28
C GLN A 14 -2.76 -40.79 1.78
N PRO A 15 -3.60 -40.15 0.95
CA PRO A 15 -4.39 -39.00 1.37
C PRO A 15 -5.42 -39.38 2.44
N LEU A 16 -5.61 -38.51 3.42
CA LEU A 16 -6.57 -38.71 4.50
C LEU A 16 -8.01 -38.68 3.95
N THR A 17 -8.80 -39.69 4.29
CA THR A 17 -10.24 -39.70 4.03
C THR A 17 -10.96 -38.65 4.89
N ALA A 18 -12.12 -38.17 4.42
CA ALA A 18 -12.94 -37.19 5.16
C ALA A 18 -13.25 -37.62 6.61
N LYS A 19 -13.40 -38.93 6.84
CA LYS A 19 -13.62 -39.52 8.16
C LYS A 19 -12.38 -39.42 9.07
N GLN A 20 -11.18 -39.61 8.51
CA GLN A 20 -9.92 -39.44 9.24
C GLN A 20 -9.67 -37.96 9.59
N VAL A 21 -9.95 -37.05 8.66
CA VAL A 21 -9.87 -35.60 8.91
C VAL A 21 -10.85 -35.17 10.01
N ALA A 22 -12.10 -35.65 9.96
CA ALA A 22 -13.09 -35.38 10.99
C ALA A 22 -12.67 -35.90 12.37
N ASN A 23 -12.01 -37.07 12.43
CA ASN A 23 -11.45 -37.60 13.67
C ASN A 23 -10.30 -36.75 14.21
N LEU A 24 -9.38 -36.30 13.34
CA LEU A 24 -8.30 -35.38 13.73
C LEU A 24 -8.84 -34.06 14.29
N TYR A 25 -9.88 -33.48 13.68
CA TYR A 25 -10.54 -32.29 14.23
C TYR A 25 -11.16 -32.55 15.60
N ARG A 26 -11.79 -33.72 15.82
CA ARG A 26 -12.34 -34.08 17.13
C ARG A 26 -11.26 -34.28 18.19
N GLU A 27 -10.15 -34.92 17.82
CA GLU A 27 -8.99 -35.08 18.72
C GLU A 27 -8.36 -33.74 19.05
N HIS A 28 -8.14 -32.87 18.06
CA HIS A 28 -7.62 -31.53 18.28
C HIS A 28 -8.52 -30.72 19.23
N ARG A 29 -9.84 -30.77 19.02
CA ARG A 29 -10.81 -30.13 19.94
C ARG A 29 -10.79 -30.76 21.33
N ALA A 30 -10.63 -32.08 21.46
CA ALA A 30 -10.53 -32.75 22.74
C ALA A 30 -9.22 -32.41 23.48
N VAL A 31 -8.11 -32.22 22.75
CA VAL A 31 -6.84 -31.73 23.31
C VAL A 31 -7.00 -30.29 23.80
N LEU A 32 -7.61 -29.41 22.99
CA LEU A 32 -7.90 -28.02 23.41
C LEU A 32 -8.84 -27.97 24.62
N ALA A 33 -9.86 -28.83 24.67
CA ALA A 33 -10.81 -28.89 25.79
C ALA A 33 -10.19 -29.45 27.08
N ASN A 34 -9.14 -30.27 26.96
CA ASN A 34 -8.40 -30.84 28.10
C ASN A 34 -7.10 -30.07 28.42
N MET A 35 -6.82 -28.95 27.76
CA MET A 35 -5.66 -28.11 28.08
C MET A 35 -5.81 -27.50 29.47
N SER A 36 -4.75 -27.56 30.26
CA SER A 36 -4.72 -26.87 31.55
C SER A 36 -4.77 -25.36 31.35
N TYR A 37 -5.37 -24.63 32.31
CA TYR A 37 -5.38 -23.16 32.31
C TYR A 37 -3.97 -22.56 32.17
N ALA A 38 -2.95 -23.20 32.76
CA ALA A 38 -1.57 -22.76 32.63
C ALA A 38 -1.04 -22.85 31.18
N GLN A 39 -1.36 -23.92 30.45
CA GLN A 39 -0.96 -24.08 29.05
C GLN A 39 -1.69 -23.09 28.13
N MET A 40 -2.98 -22.82 28.39
CA MET A 40 -3.72 -21.78 27.67
C MET A 40 -3.11 -20.40 27.90
N LEU A 41 -2.76 -20.05 29.14
CA LEU A 41 -2.10 -18.79 29.47
C LEU A 41 -0.73 -18.66 28.80
N VAL A 42 0.12 -19.69 28.86
CA VAL A 42 1.44 -19.68 28.21
C VAL A 42 1.31 -19.51 26.69
N ARG A 43 0.35 -20.19 26.07
CA ARG A 43 0.11 -20.06 24.62
C ARG A 43 -0.39 -18.67 24.25
N GLY A 44 -1.37 -18.14 24.99
CA GLY A 44 -1.87 -16.78 24.79
C GLY A 44 -0.80 -15.71 25.01
N LEU A 45 0.05 -15.87 26.02
CA LEU A 45 1.20 -14.99 26.27
C LEU A 45 2.25 -15.09 25.16
N ALA A 46 2.48 -16.26 24.57
CA ALA A 46 3.40 -16.43 23.45
C ALA A 46 2.90 -15.70 22.19
N ASP A 47 1.63 -15.89 21.84
CA ASP A 47 1.01 -15.21 20.69
C ASP A 47 1.00 -13.69 20.89
N PHE A 48 0.61 -13.23 22.08
CA PHE A 48 0.59 -11.80 22.42
C PHE A 48 1.99 -11.19 22.52
N GLY A 49 2.96 -11.93 23.08
CA GLY A 49 4.35 -11.51 23.21
C GLY A 49 5.02 -11.30 21.86
N MET A 50 4.69 -12.14 20.87
CA MET A 50 5.18 -11.97 19.49
C MET A 50 4.62 -10.70 18.83
N PHE A 51 3.33 -10.40 19.02
CA PHE A 51 2.76 -9.14 18.54
C PHE A 51 3.41 -7.94 19.21
N ILE A 52 3.55 -7.96 20.55
CA ILE A 52 4.24 -6.89 21.27
C ILE A 52 5.66 -6.69 20.71
N ALA A 53 6.44 -7.75 20.55
CA ALA A 53 7.81 -7.64 20.06
C ALA A 53 7.87 -6.98 18.67
N MET A 54 6.98 -7.38 17.75
CA MET A 54 6.93 -6.81 16.41
C MET A 54 6.45 -5.35 16.40
N TYR A 55 5.39 -5.02 17.15
CA TYR A 55 4.88 -3.64 17.23
C TYR A 55 5.83 -2.71 17.99
N VAL A 56 6.58 -3.21 18.97
CA VAL A 56 7.66 -2.46 19.63
C VAL A 56 8.77 -2.18 18.62
N LEU A 57 9.15 -3.15 17.79
CA LEU A 57 10.12 -2.91 16.71
C LEU A 57 9.63 -1.83 15.73
N CYS A 58 8.37 -1.90 15.30
CA CYS A 58 7.75 -0.85 14.48
C CYS A 58 7.78 0.52 15.19
N GLY A 59 7.40 0.56 16.47
CA GLY A 59 7.36 1.78 17.28
C GLY A 59 8.76 2.40 17.48
N VAL A 60 9.76 1.56 17.75
CA VAL A 60 11.17 1.96 17.83
C VAL A 60 11.64 2.53 16.49
N TYR A 61 11.32 1.86 15.38
CA TYR A 61 11.67 2.36 14.04
C TYR A 61 11.03 3.74 13.78
N ILE A 62 9.74 3.91 14.08
CA ILE A 62 9.04 5.18 13.92
C ILE A 62 9.64 6.24 14.84
N TRP A 63 9.98 5.90 16.08
CA TRP A 63 10.58 6.83 17.04
C TRP A 63 11.95 7.37 16.59
N PHE A 64 12.76 6.56 15.92
CA PHE A 64 14.07 7.00 15.46
C PHE A 64 14.05 7.67 14.08
N ASN A 65 13.18 7.22 13.17
CA ASN A 65 13.21 7.64 11.77
C ASN A 65 12.06 8.56 11.36
N GLU A 66 10.90 8.46 12.01
CA GLU A 66 9.64 9.12 11.60
C GLU A 66 8.87 9.72 12.79
N ARG A 67 9.57 10.45 13.68
CA ARG A 67 8.96 11.04 14.91
C ARG A 67 7.71 11.87 14.63
N ARG A 68 7.63 12.51 13.47
CA ARG A 68 6.48 13.33 13.05
C ARG A 68 5.18 12.51 13.02
N LEU A 69 5.27 11.21 12.73
CA LEU A 69 4.14 10.29 12.70
C LEU A 69 3.57 10.03 14.11
N LEU A 70 4.39 10.15 15.17
CA LEU A 70 3.94 10.01 16.56
C LEU A 70 3.40 11.32 17.15
N THR A 71 3.86 12.47 16.64
CA THR A 71 3.42 13.78 17.13
C THR A 71 2.12 14.26 16.47
N ASP A 72 1.88 13.88 15.22
CA ASP A 72 0.66 14.24 14.49
C ASP A 72 -0.43 13.17 14.70
N MET A 73 -1.41 13.50 15.55
CA MET A 73 -2.52 12.62 15.89
C MET A 73 -3.31 12.16 14.66
N ARG A 74 -3.45 13.01 13.63
CA ARG A 74 -4.20 12.65 12.42
C ARG A 74 -3.45 11.58 11.63
N ARG A 75 -2.16 11.78 11.37
CA ARG A 75 -1.33 10.80 10.64
C ARG A 75 -1.26 9.46 11.37
N PHE A 76 -1.11 9.49 12.69
CA PHE A 76 -1.12 8.29 13.51
C PHE A 76 -2.47 7.55 13.45
N ALA A 77 -3.58 8.28 13.61
CA ALA A 77 -4.92 7.70 13.54
C ALA A 77 -5.24 7.13 12.15
N THR A 78 -4.84 7.82 11.07
CA THR A 78 -4.97 7.31 9.69
C THR A 78 -4.17 6.04 9.50
N LEU A 79 -2.90 6.00 9.94
CA LEU A 79 -2.07 4.80 9.84
C LEU A 79 -2.68 3.61 10.60
N LEU A 80 -3.09 3.83 11.85
CA LEU A 80 -3.71 2.79 12.68
C LEU A 80 -5.03 2.32 12.06
N GLY A 81 -5.86 3.25 11.57
CA GLY A 81 -7.10 2.95 10.87
C GLY A 81 -6.86 2.10 9.62
N THR A 82 -5.83 2.41 8.83
CA THR A 82 -5.44 1.61 7.66
C THR A 82 -4.98 0.20 8.07
N VAL A 83 -4.19 0.05 9.13
CA VAL A 83 -3.79 -1.28 9.65
C VAL A 83 -5.02 -2.11 10.06
N VAL A 84 -5.92 -1.54 10.87
CA VAL A 84 -7.12 -2.23 11.35
C VAL A 84 -8.04 -2.59 10.18
N ALA A 85 -8.23 -1.68 9.23
CA ALA A 85 -9.01 -1.93 8.02
C ALA A 85 -8.41 -3.07 7.20
N THR A 86 -7.08 -3.11 7.00
CA THR A 86 -6.40 -4.18 6.29
C THR A 86 -6.58 -5.53 6.95
N VAL A 87 -6.38 -5.63 8.27
CA VAL A 87 -6.55 -6.91 8.99
C VAL A 87 -8.00 -7.39 8.89
N THR A 88 -8.96 -6.49 9.05
CA THR A 88 -10.39 -6.82 8.94
C THR A 88 -10.77 -7.28 7.53
N LEU A 89 -10.30 -6.58 6.50
CA LEU A 89 -10.52 -6.95 5.10
C LEU A 89 -9.82 -8.26 4.74
N ALA A 90 -8.62 -8.51 5.27
CA ALA A 90 -7.91 -9.76 5.07
C ALA A 90 -8.65 -10.95 5.69
N GLN A 91 -9.21 -10.79 6.89
CA GLN A 91 -10.03 -11.83 7.51
C GLN A 91 -11.30 -12.12 6.69
N PHE A 92 -11.99 -11.09 6.22
CA PHE A 92 -13.17 -11.26 5.36
C PHE A 92 -12.83 -11.89 4.01
N ALA A 93 -11.70 -11.50 3.40
CA ALA A 93 -11.25 -12.02 2.12
C ALA A 93 -10.69 -13.46 2.21
N SER A 94 -10.40 -13.94 3.41
CA SER A 94 -9.86 -15.28 3.67
C SER A 94 -10.93 -16.38 3.75
N ASP A 95 -12.22 -16.07 3.57
CA ASP A 95 -13.29 -17.07 3.58
C ASP A 95 -12.97 -18.24 2.63
N ASP A 96 -13.32 -19.46 3.07
CA ASP A 96 -12.84 -20.77 2.56
C ASP A 96 -12.94 -20.98 1.03
N GLN A 97 -13.77 -20.20 0.34
CA GLN A 97 -13.93 -20.31 -1.11
C GLN A 97 -12.99 -19.40 -1.90
N TRP A 98 -12.51 -18.29 -1.33
CA TRP A 98 -11.86 -17.22 -2.12
C TRP A 98 -10.38 -16.99 -1.79
N ARG A 99 -9.94 -17.21 -0.54
CA ARG A 99 -8.54 -17.08 -0.11
C ARG A 99 -7.78 -15.93 -0.77
N ALA A 100 -8.36 -14.73 -0.66
CA ALA A 100 -7.88 -13.51 -1.33
C ALA A 100 -7.21 -12.53 -0.34
N GLU A 101 -6.76 -13.00 0.83
CA GLU A 101 -6.10 -12.22 1.88
C GLU A 101 -4.85 -11.45 1.41
N LEU A 102 -4.21 -11.92 0.34
CA LEU A 102 -3.09 -11.24 -0.32
C LEU A 102 -3.49 -9.87 -0.90
N VAL A 103 -4.73 -9.70 -1.37
CA VAL A 103 -5.18 -8.45 -2.00
C VAL A 103 -5.15 -7.27 -1.02
N PRO A 104 -5.88 -7.29 0.11
CA PRO A 104 -5.85 -6.19 1.06
C PRO A 104 -4.46 -5.97 1.67
N LEU A 105 -3.66 -7.04 1.81
CA LEU A 105 -2.33 -6.96 2.39
C LEU A 105 -1.29 -6.32 1.43
N ILE A 106 -1.33 -6.66 0.13
CA ILE A 106 -0.47 -6.02 -0.87
C ILE A 106 -0.91 -4.56 -1.07
N LEU A 107 -2.23 -4.29 -1.10
CA LEU A 107 -2.75 -2.92 -1.12
C LEU A 107 -2.20 -2.11 0.05
N PHE A 108 -2.23 -2.66 1.26
CA PHE A 108 -1.65 -2.03 2.44
C PHE A 108 -0.18 -1.67 2.23
N GLY A 109 0.65 -2.62 1.81
CA GLY A 109 2.08 -2.36 1.58
C GLY A 109 2.31 -1.28 0.53
N MET A 110 1.57 -1.32 -0.58
CA MET A 110 1.63 -0.28 -1.62
C MET A 110 1.18 1.08 -1.06
N THR A 111 0.08 1.15 -0.32
CA THR A 111 -0.42 2.38 0.31
C THR A 111 0.61 3.00 1.24
N ILE A 112 1.20 2.22 2.14
CA ILE A 112 2.23 2.72 3.07
C ILE A 112 3.50 3.12 2.32
N ALA A 113 3.88 2.41 1.26
CA ALA A 113 5.04 2.77 0.43
C ALA A 113 4.82 4.02 -0.44
N VAL A 114 3.58 4.36 -0.78
CA VAL A 114 3.22 5.64 -1.41
C VAL A 114 3.27 6.77 -0.38
N ALA A 115 2.70 6.54 0.80
CA ALA A 115 2.53 7.57 1.82
C ALA A 115 3.81 7.87 2.63
N TYR A 116 4.68 6.88 2.80
CA TYR A 116 5.84 6.94 3.67
C TYR A 116 7.07 6.28 3.04
N ARG A 117 8.18 6.26 3.78
CA ARG A 117 9.41 5.60 3.33
C ARG A 117 9.23 4.10 3.15
N ARG A 118 9.92 3.55 2.15
CA ARG A 118 9.90 2.11 1.82
C ARG A 118 10.30 1.23 3.00
N GLU A 119 11.25 1.66 3.83
CA GLU A 119 11.73 0.89 4.98
C GLU A 119 10.63 0.75 6.04
N LEU A 120 9.86 1.81 6.29
CA LEU A 120 8.70 1.78 7.18
C LEU A 120 7.62 0.85 6.62
N ALA A 121 7.36 0.94 5.31
CA ALA A 121 6.39 0.07 4.64
C ALA A 121 6.75 -1.40 4.81
N LEU A 122 8.01 -1.80 4.60
CA LEU A 122 8.46 -3.18 4.80
C LEU A 122 8.26 -3.67 6.23
N VAL A 123 8.66 -2.87 7.23
CA VAL A 123 8.57 -3.25 8.65
C VAL A 123 7.11 -3.37 9.09
N LEU A 124 6.26 -2.41 8.71
CA LEU A 124 4.84 -2.46 9.03
C LEU A 124 4.11 -3.59 8.28
N SER A 125 4.41 -3.78 7.00
CA SER A 125 3.84 -4.89 6.23
C SER A 125 4.20 -6.23 6.83
N ALA A 126 5.45 -6.45 7.25
CA ALA A 126 5.83 -7.68 7.95
C ALA A 126 5.03 -7.88 9.24
N ALA A 127 4.80 -6.83 10.02
CA ALA A 127 3.98 -6.91 11.22
C ALA A 127 2.52 -7.27 10.92
N VAL A 128 1.92 -6.62 9.92
CA VAL A 128 0.53 -6.92 9.51
C VAL A 128 0.42 -8.31 8.91
N SER A 129 1.38 -8.77 8.11
CA SER A 129 1.41 -10.14 7.58
C SER A 129 1.44 -11.18 8.70
N LEU A 130 2.18 -10.93 9.78
CA LEU A 130 2.20 -11.83 10.94
C LEU A 130 0.83 -11.89 11.63
N VAL A 131 0.21 -10.73 11.85
CA VAL A 131 -1.13 -10.64 12.45
C VAL A 131 -2.15 -11.38 11.61
N VAL A 132 -2.14 -11.18 10.29
CA VAL A 132 -3.04 -11.87 9.37
C VAL A 132 -2.82 -13.38 9.45
N ALA A 133 -1.57 -13.86 9.29
CA ALA A 133 -1.25 -15.28 9.33
C ALA A 133 -1.77 -15.97 10.60
N ILE A 134 -1.52 -15.37 11.77
CA ILE A 134 -1.95 -15.96 13.05
C ILE A 134 -3.45 -15.85 13.25
N SER A 135 -4.07 -14.73 12.86
CA SER A 135 -5.52 -14.54 12.99
C SER A 135 -6.32 -15.55 12.15
N LEU A 136 -5.73 -16.01 11.03
CA LEU A 136 -6.28 -17.06 10.17
C LEU A 136 -5.92 -18.48 10.65
N GLY A 137 -5.20 -18.61 11.78
CA GLY A 137 -4.72 -19.89 12.29
C GLY A 137 -3.65 -20.55 11.41
N GLN A 138 -3.00 -19.78 10.52
CA GLN A 138 -1.98 -20.25 9.60
C GLN A 138 -0.60 -20.26 10.23
N GLY A 139 0.27 -21.14 9.74
CA GLY A 139 1.64 -21.30 10.24
C GLY A 139 2.67 -20.37 9.59
N LEU A 140 3.95 -20.62 9.91
CA LEU A 140 5.09 -19.88 9.36
C LEU A 140 5.14 -19.90 7.82
N ALA A 141 4.67 -20.98 7.21
CA ALA A 141 4.61 -21.14 5.76
C ALA A 141 3.81 -20.02 5.08
N GLU A 142 2.61 -19.75 5.59
CA GLU A 142 1.74 -18.70 5.04
C GLU A 142 2.32 -17.32 5.31
N PHE A 143 2.88 -17.10 6.51
CA PHE A 143 3.58 -15.85 6.82
C PHE A 143 4.69 -15.51 5.81
N VAL A 144 5.51 -16.50 5.41
CA VAL A 144 6.57 -16.31 4.39
C VAL A 144 5.97 -15.93 3.04
N ILE A 145 4.87 -16.57 2.62
CA ILE A 145 4.16 -16.24 1.38
C ILE A 145 3.64 -14.80 1.43
N LEU A 146 2.91 -14.44 2.49
CA LEU A 146 2.34 -13.10 2.68
C LEU A 146 3.42 -12.01 2.68
N VAL A 147 4.50 -12.18 3.46
CA VAL A 147 5.59 -11.19 3.54
C VAL A 147 6.31 -11.05 2.19
N SER A 148 6.58 -12.17 1.50
CA SER A 148 7.26 -12.13 0.19
C SER A 148 6.48 -11.35 -0.86
N ALA A 149 5.14 -11.49 -0.86
CA ALA A 149 4.27 -10.82 -1.81
C ALA A 149 4.29 -9.30 -1.61
N VAL A 150 4.15 -8.87 -0.36
CA VAL A 150 4.12 -7.44 -0.02
C VAL A 150 5.50 -6.81 -0.17
N ALA A 151 6.56 -7.50 0.28
CA ALA A 151 7.92 -7.02 0.10
C ALA A 151 8.28 -6.87 -1.38
N GLY A 152 7.90 -7.84 -2.23
CA GLY A 152 8.07 -7.75 -3.68
C GLY A 152 7.39 -6.53 -4.30
N ALA A 153 6.16 -6.23 -3.86
CA ALA A 153 5.43 -5.04 -4.31
C ALA A 153 6.08 -3.73 -3.83
N VAL A 154 6.40 -3.63 -2.54
CA VAL A 154 6.99 -2.44 -1.90
C VAL A 154 8.36 -2.10 -2.50
N LEU A 155 9.23 -3.11 -2.67
CA LEU A 155 10.57 -2.90 -3.21
C LEU A 155 10.56 -2.41 -4.66
N LEU A 156 9.57 -2.83 -5.45
CA LEU A 156 9.49 -2.46 -6.87
C LEU A 156 8.71 -1.16 -7.13
N LEU A 157 7.91 -0.69 -6.16
CA LEU A 157 7.02 0.45 -6.33
C LEU A 157 7.77 1.71 -6.75
N GLY A 158 8.81 2.09 -5.98
CA GLY A 158 9.67 3.24 -6.28
C GLY A 158 8.88 4.52 -6.61
N ARG A 159 9.39 5.34 -7.53
CA ARG A 159 8.68 6.52 -8.04
C ARG A 159 7.61 6.13 -9.07
N ILE A 160 6.36 6.51 -8.82
CA ILE A 160 5.22 6.19 -9.67
C ILE A 160 5.02 7.33 -10.68
N ARG A 161 5.58 7.19 -11.88
CA ARG A 161 5.46 8.20 -12.96
C ARG A 161 4.32 7.96 -13.95
N ASN A 162 3.78 6.73 -14.00
CA ASN A 162 2.68 6.34 -14.87
C ASN A 162 1.82 5.25 -14.22
N ARG A 163 0.57 5.15 -14.64
CA ARG A 163 -0.39 4.15 -14.13
C ARG A 163 0.06 2.72 -14.41
N THR A 164 0.73 2.48 -15.54
CA THR A 164 1.25 1.16 -15.93
C THR A 164 2.27 0.62 -14.93
N LYS A 165 3.05 1.48 -14.26
CA LYS A 165 4.01 1.08 -13.22
C LYS A 165 3.34 0.25 -12.11
N LEU A 166 2.12 0.61 -11.69
CA LEU A 166 1.39 -0.10 -10.65
C LEU A 166 0.98 -1.51 -11.10
N ILE A 167 0.59 -1.65 -12.37
CA ILE A 167 0.27 -2.96 -12.98
C ILE A 167 1.53 -3.84 -13.05
N TYR A 168 2.67 -3.27 -13.46
CA TYR A 168 3.95 -3.99 -13.46
C TYR A 168 4.37 -4.43 -12.04
N VAL A 169 4.13 -3.60 -11.03
CA VAL A 169 4.40 -3.95 -9.63
C VAL A 169 3.54 -5.13 -9.18
N GLY A 170 2.23 -5.11 -9.50
CA GLY A 170 1.33 -6.23 -9.23
C GLY A 170 1.75 -7.52 -9.94
N ALA A 171 2.11 -7.44 -11.22
CA ALA A 171 2.59 -8.60 -12.00
C ALA A 171 3.86 -9.22 -11.41
N PHE A 172 4.83 -8.39 -11.02
CA PHE A 172 6.06 -8.87 -10.40
C PHE A 172 5.83 -9.45 -9.01
N ALA A 173 5.01 -8.79 -8.17
CA ALA A 173 4.60 -9.36 -6.89
C ALA A 173 3.89 -10.71 -7.09
N GLY A 174 3.10 -10.84 -8.16
CA GLY A 174 2.48 -12.09 -8.59
C GLY A 174 3.48 -13.19 -8.93
N LEU A 175 4.56 -12.85 -9.62
CA LEU A 175 5.65 -13.79 -9.87
C LEU A 175 6.36 -14.21 -8.57
N VAL A 176 6.68 -13.25 -7.69
CA VAL A 176 7.34 -13.52 -6.40
C VAL A 176 6.49 -14.43 -5.53
N VAL A 177 5.19 -14.16 -5.40
CA VAL A 177 4.30 -14.98 -4.57
C VAL A 177 4.06 -16.35 -5.19
N THR A 178 4.02 -16.48 -6.52
CA THR A 178 3.92 -17.78 -7.20
C THR A 178 5.13 -18.65 -6.89
N LEU A 179 6.34 -18.10 -7.05
CA LEU A 179 7.59 -18.81 -6.75
C LEU A 179 7.71 -19.16 -5.27
N THR A 180 7.33 -18.24 -4.37
CA THR A 180 7.36 -18.48 -2.93
C THR A 180 6.34 -19.52 -2.52
N THR A 181 5.14 -19.51 -3.10
CA THR A 181 4.11 -20.54 -2.84
C THR A 181 4.60 -21.93 -3.26
N ILE A 182 5.24 -22.05 -4.43
CA ILE A 182 5.84 -23.31 -4.88
C ILE A 182 6.99 -23.73 -3.96
N GLY A 183 7.89 -22.80 -3.60
CA GLY A 183 9.04 -23.10 -2.74
C GLY A 183 8.63 -23.53 -1.34
N VAL A 184 7.76 -22.77 -0.68
CA VAL A 184 7.23 -23.11 0.65
C VAL A 184 6.39 -24.38 0.57
N GLY A 185 5.53 -24.51 -0.44
CA GLY A 185 4.71 -25.69 -0.64
C GLY A 185 5.52 -26.97 -0.83
N THR A 186 6.67 -26.92 -1.51
CA THR A 186 7.55 -28.09 -1.69
C THR A 186 8.40 -28.42 -0.46
N VAL A 187 8.70 -27.44 0.40
CA VAL A 187 9.41 -27.65 1.66
C VAL A 187 8.50 -28.21 2.75
N VAL A 188 7.24 -27.76 2.79
CA VAL A 188 6.22 -28.18 3.77
C VAL A 188 5.49 -29.44 3.31
N GLY A 189 5.22 -29.54 2.00
CA GLY A 189 4.70 -30.75 1.36
C GLY A 189 5.78 -31.82 1.23
N GLN A 190 5.37 -33.08 1.16
CA GLN A 190 6.29 -34.22 1.03
C GLN A 190 7.31 -34.03 -0.11
N PRO A 191 8.52 -34.62 -0.01
CA PRO A 191 9.64 -34.35 -0.91
C PRO A 191 9.30 -34.47 -2.40
N LEU A 192 9.93 -33.60 -3.20
CA LEU A 192 9.76 -33.39 -4.65
C LEU A 192 9.64 -34.66 -5.51
N GLY A 193 10.11 -35.81 -5.03
CA GLY A 193 10.12 -37.10 -5.74
C GLY A 193 8.75 -37.74 -5.99
N LEU A 194 7.66 -37.20 -5.46
CA LEU A 194 6.28 -37.70 -5.65
C LEU A 194 5.37 -36.72 -6.41
N MET A 195 5.94 -35.76 -7.15
CA MET A 195 5.20 -34.81 -8.00
C MET A 195 4.64 -35.50 -9.27
N LYS A 196 3.83 -36.55 -9.10
CA LYS A 196 3.08 -37.17 -10.19
C LYS A 196 1.80 -36.37 -10.43
N MET A 197 1.56 -35.95 -11.67
CA MET A 197 0.29 -35.35 -12.10
C MET A 197 -0.78 -36.44 -12.35
N ASP A 198 -0.87 -37.43 -11.47
CA ASP A 198 -1.83 -38.53 -11.66
C ASP A 198 -3.17 -38.11 -11.04
N THR A 199 -4.13 -37.75 -11.89
CA THR A 199 -5.54 -37.56 -11.50
C THR A 199 -6.26 -38.90 -11.61
N ALA A 200 -6.35 -39.63 -10.50
CA ALA A 200 -7.10 -40.88 -10.45
C ALA A 200 -8.51 -40.65 -9.85
N PRO A 201 -9.57 -41.23 -10.44
CA PRO A 201 -10.86 -41.28 -9.77
C PRO A 201 -10.76 -42.21 -8.55
N VAL A 202 -11.14 -41.70 -7.38
CA VAL A 202 -11.25 -42.47 -6.15
C VAL A 202 -12.73 -42.72 -5.89
N THR A 203 -13.17 -43.95 -6.10
CA THR A 203 -14.48 -44.43 -5.67
C THR A 203 -14.45 -44.75 -4.18
N ILE A 204 -15.32 -44.10 -3.41
CA ILE A 204 -15.55 -44.41 -2.00
C ILE A 204 -16.96 -45.00 -1.88
N GLU A 205 -17.05 -46.22 -1.35
CA GLU A 205 -18.33 -46.81 -0.97
C GLU A 205 -18.80 -46.19 0.36
N LEU A 206 -19.92 -45.47 0.31
CA LEU A 206 -20.62 -44.93 1.47
C LEU A 206 -21.99 -45.61 1.55
N GLY A 207 -22.08 -46.70 2.33
CA GLY A 207 -23.30 -47.50 2.43
C GLY A 207 -23.60 -48.23 1.11
N ASN A 208 -24.83 -48.13 0.61
CA ASN A 208 -25.25 -48.75 -0.67
C ASN A 208 -25.02 -47.83 -1.88
N SER A 209 -24.26 -46.74 -1.72
CA SER A 209 -23.97 -45.78 -2.78
C SER A 209 -22.47 -45.66 -3.01
N GLU A 210 -22.06 -45.83 -4.26
CA GLU A 210 -20.71 -45.50 -4.73
C GLU A 210 -20.64 -44.00 -5.07
N GLN A 211 -19.71 -43.28 -4.45
CA GLN A 211 -19.38 -41.90 -4.83
C GLN A 211 -17.96 -41.83 -5.39
N THR A 212 -17.83 -41.38 -6.63
CA THR A 212 -16.54 -41.17 -7.30
C THR A 212 -16.07 -39.74 -7.09
N PHE A 213 -14.92 -39.57 -6.44
CA PHE A 213 -14.25 -38.28 -6.26
C PHE A 213 -13.02 -38.20 -7.16
N TRP A 214 -12.82 -37.04 -7.80
CA TRP A 214 -11.57 -36.76 -8.52
C TRP A 214 -10.54 -36.26 -7.52
N GLN A 215 -9.53 -37.07 -7.23
CA GLN A 215 -8.44 -36.62 -6.36
C GLN A 215 -7.44 -35.82 -7.20
N THR A 216 -7.31 -34.52 -6.91
CA THR A 216 -6.30 -33.67 -7.53
C THR A 216 -4.94 -33.99 -6.92
N SER A 217 -3.95 -34.23 -7.77
CA SER A 217 -2.57 -34.43 -7.31
C SER A 217 -2.08 -33.23 -6.49
N PHE A 218 -1.15 -33.47 -5.56
CA PHE A 218 -0.49 -32.39 -4.82
C PHE A 218 0.09 -31.33 -5.77
N ALA A 219 0.71 -31.76 -6.88
CA ALA A 219 1.28 -30.87 -7.88
C ALA A 219 0.22 -29.94 -8.52
N THR A 220 -0.93 -30.48 -8.92
CA THR A 220 -2.01 -29.68 -9.51
C THR A 220 -2.63 -28.72 -8.49
N SER A 221 -2.79 -29.14 -7.24
CA SER A 221 -3.26 -28.24 -6.17
C SER A 221 -2.28 -27.10 -5.87
N LEU A 222 -0.97 -27.38 -5.85
CA LEU A 222 0.07 -26.39 -5.60
C LEU A 222 0.17 -25.39 -6.75
N LEU A 223 0.13 -25.87 -7.99
CA LEU A 223 0.14 -25.00 -9.17
C LEU A 223 -1.11 -24.11 -9.21
N ALA A 224 -2.30 -24.68 -8.96
CA ALA A 224 -3.53 -23.90 -8.88
C ALA A 224 -3.49 -22.83 -7.79
N MET A 225 -3.01 -23.17 -6.59
CA MET A 225 -2.87 -22.21 -5.48
C MET A 225 -1.83 -21.13 -5.78
N SER A 226 -0.69 -21.50 -6.37
CA SER A 226 0.34 -20.54 -6.76
C SER A 226 -0.13 -19.58 -7.87
N ALA A 227 -0.89 -20.08 -8.85
CA ALA A 227 -1.50 -19.27 -9.89
C ALA A 227 -2.58 -18.34 -9.33
N TRP A 228 -3.38 -18.81 -8.37
CA TRP A 228 -4.37 -18.01 -7.67
C TRP A 228 -3.73 -16.87 -6.88
N ASN A 229 -2.70 -17.17 -6.08
CA ASN A 229 -1.94 -16.17 -5.32
C ASN A 229 -1.28 -15.14 -6.25
N GLY A 230 -0.69 -15.61 -7.36
CA GLY A 230 -0.12 -14.76 -8.38
C GLY A 230 -1.15 -13.83 -9.04
N GLY A 231 -2.33 -14.36 -9.34
CA GLY A 231 -3.47 -13.62 -9.88
C GLY A 231 -3.98 -12.54 -8.92
N CYS A 232 -4.09 -12.86 -7.62
CA CYS A 232 -4.49 -11.89 -6.58
C CYS A 232 -3.54 -10.70 -6.52
N ALA A 233 -2.22 -10.94 -6.58
CA ALA A 233 -1.22 -9.88 -6.59
C ALA A 233 -1.29 -9.01 -7.86
N LEU A 234 -1.54 -9.62 -9.03
CA LEU A 234 -1.74 -8.88 -10.28
C LEU A 234 -2.98 -7.99 -10.22
N ILE A 235 -4.12 -8.53 -9.77
CA ILE A 235 -5.37 -7.80 -9.59
C ILE A 235 -5.15 -6.63 -8.62
N THR A 236 -4.33 -6.82 -7.59
CA THR A 236 -3.99 -5.75 -6.64
C THR A 236 -3.33 -4.55 -7.30
N GLY A 237 -2.38 -4.76 -8.22
CA GLY A 237 -1.74 -3.66 -8.96
C GLY A 237 -2.74 -2.87 -9.83
N ILE A 238 -3.73 -3.57 -10.40
CA ILE A 238 -4.83 -2.96 -11.16
C ILE A 238 -5.74 -2.16 -10.21
N LEU A 239 -6.15 -2.73 -9.08
CA LEU A 239 -6.96 -2.05 -8.06
C LEU A 239 -6.27 -0.80 -7.53
N MET A 240 -4.96 -0.88 -7.24
CA MET A 240 -4.18 0.26 -6.77
C MET A 240 -4.15 1.41 -7.77
N THR A 241 -4.26 1.13 -9.07
CA THR A 241 -4.34 2.17 -10.11
C THR A 241 -5.59 3.05 -9.98
N GLY A 242 -6.72 2.43 -9.59
CA GLY A 242 -7.95 3.17 -9.29
C GLY A 242 -7.95 3.80 -7.90
N LEU A 243 -7.27 3.18 -6.93
CA LEU A 243 -7.21 3.64 -5.54
C LEU A 243 -6.17 4.73 -5.30
N LEU A 244 -5.18 4.92 -6.19
CA LEU A 244 -4.09 5.87 -5.99
C LEU A 244 -4.57 7.29 -5.63
N PRO A 245 -5.55 7.90 -6.33
CA PRO A 245 -6.00 9.26 -5.99
C PRO A 245 -6.67 9.35 -4.61
N PHE A 246 -7.19 8.25 -4.09
CA PHE A 246 -7.77 8.18 -2.75
C PHE A 246 -6.68 8.03 -1.70
N VAL A 247 -5.65 7.24 -1.98
CA VAL A 247 -4.46 7.10 -1.13
C VAL A 247 -3.73 8.44 -1.00
N GLU A 248 -3.51 9.13 -2.12
CA GLU A 248 -2.90 10.47 -2.13
C GLU A 248 -3.67 11.48 -1.29
N ARG A 249 -5.01 11.49 -1.40
CA ARG A 249 -5.87 12.36 -0.58
C ARG A 249 -5.89 11.97 0.90
N LEU A 250 -5.94 10.68 1.21
CA LEU A 250 -6.03 10.18 2.59
C LEU A 250 -4.74 10.47 3.38
N PHE A 251 -3.59 10.39 2.73
CA PHE A 251 -2.29 10.62 3.34
C PHE A 251 -1.69 12.01 3.06
N ASP A 252 -2.39 12.84 2.27
CA ASP A 252 -1.94 14.15 1.81
C ASP A 252 -0.53 14.11 1.19
N VAL A 253 -0.36 13.21 0.22
CA VAL A 253 0.90 13.00 -0.52
C VAL A 253 0.65 13.10 -2.02
N GLN A 254 1.67 13.50 -2.77
CA GLN A 254 1.59 13.61 -4.23
C GLN A 254 2.65 12.71 -4.85
N THR A 255 2.22 11.76 -5.68
CA THR A 255 3.13 10.96 -6.48
C THR A 255 3.67 11.74 -7.66
N ASP A 256 4.80 11.30 -8.23
CA ASP A 256 5.34 11.86 -9.47
C ASP A 256 4.30 11.89 -10.58
N LEU A 257 3.39 10.90 -10.66
CA LEU A 257 2.30 10.88 -11.64
C LEU A 257 1.38 12.09 -11.46
N SER A 258 0.86 12.31 -10.27
CA SER A 258 -0.06 13.43 -9.99
C SER A 258 0.64 14.79 -10.15
N LEU A 259 1.92 14.87 -9.78
CA LEU A 259 2.75 16.06 -10.04
C LEU A 259 2.96 16.29 -11.54
N LEU A 260 3.25 15.24 -12.31
CA LEU A 260 3.42 15.35 -13.76
C LEU A 260 2.11 15.76 -14.45
N GLU A 261 0.97 15.21 -14.03
CA GLU A 261 -0.37 15.59 -14.50
C GLU A 261 -0.65 17.08 -14.22
N MET A 262 -0.23 17.62 -13.07
CA MET A 262 -0.35 19.06 -12.74
C MET A 262 0.67 19.95 -13.47
N SER A 263 1.85 19.42 -13.78
CA SER A 263 2.91 20.16 -14.48
C SER A 263 2.64 20.37 -15.97
N ASP A 264 1.59 19.74 -16.50
CA ASP A 264 1.21 19.89 -17.89
C ASP A 264 0.83 21.36 -18.18
N ALA A 265 1.46 21.95 -19.19
CA ALA A 265 1.13 23.30 -19.66
C ALA A 265 -0.32 23.41 -20.15
N ALA A 266 -0.99 22.27 -20.38
CA ALA A 266 -2.43 22.20 -20.62
C ALA A 266 -3.29 22.48 -19.38
N HIS A 267 -2.73 22.58 -18.18
CA HIS A 267 -3.49 22.82 -16.96
C HIS A 267 -4.24 24.18 -17.05
N PRO A 268 -5.58 24.22 -16.87
CA PRO A 268 -6.39 25.42 -17.12
C PRO A 268 -5.90 26.67 -16.36
N LEU A 269 -5.51 26.51 -15.09
CA LEU A 269 -4.95 27.62 -14.31
C LEU A 269 -3.62 28.15 -14.85
N LEU A 270 -2.73 27.29 -15.36
CA LEU A 270 -1.45 27.72 -15.91
C LEU A 270 -1.65 28.42 -17.26
N GLN A 271 -2.60 27.94 -18.08
CA GLN A 271 -3.02 28.64 -19.29
C GLN A 271 -3.63 30.00 -19.00
N GLU A 272 -4.45 30.09 -17.95
CA GLU A 272 -5.03 31.36 -17.52
C GLU A 272 -3.98 32.33 -17.01
N LEU A 273 -3.01 31.85 -16.22
CA LEU A 273 -1.86 32.64 -15.77
C LEU A 273 -1.06 33.15 -16.97
N ALA A 274 -0.72 32.28 -17.93
CA ALA A 274 0.00 32.67 -19.14
C ALA A 274 -0.76 33.72 -19.98
N ARG A 275 -2.09 33.63 -20.04
CA ARG A 275 -2.93 34.57 -20.79
C ARG A 275 -3.12 35.91 -20.08
N ARG A 276 -3.32 35.91 -18.75
CA ARG A 276 -3.63 37.13 -17.97
C ARG A 276 -2.39 37.84 -17.47
N ALA A 277 -1.33 37.11 -17.11
CA ALA A 277 -0.09 37.60 -16.52
C ALA A 277 1.15 36.89 -17.12
N PRO A 278 1.47 37.12 -18.40
CA PRO A 278 2.54 36.41 -19.10
C PRO A 278 3.94 36.64 -18.49
N GLY A 279 4.17 37.80 -17.89
CA GLY A 279 5.42 38.10 -17.19
C GLY A 279 5.59 37.23 -15.94
N THR A 280 4.54 37.12 -15.13
CA THR A 280 4.50 36.24 -13.96
C THR A 280 4.61 34.76 -14.35
N TYR A 281 4.00 34.35 -15.46
CA TYR A 281 4.18 33.00 -15.98
C TYR A 281 5.66 32.70 -16.29
N ASN A 282 6.32 33.57 -17.05
CA ASN A 282 7.75 33.39 -17.38
C ASN A 282 8.64 33.43 -16.13
N HIS A 283 8.32 34.31 -15.17
CA HIS A 283 8.98 34.34 -13.86
C HIS A 283 8.87 32.97 -13.16
N SER A 284 7.65 32.43 -13.09
CA SER A 284 7.37 31.15 -12.44
C SER A 284 8.12 29.98 -13.09
N ILE A 285 8.18 29.93 -14.43
CA ILE A 285 8.96 28.90 -15.16
C ILE A 285 10.47 29.01 -14.84
N ASN A 286 11.02 30.22 -14.77
CA ASN A 286 12.43 30.44 -14.44
C ASN A 286 12.74 30.05 -12.98
N VAL A 287 11.89 30.46 -12.04
CA VAL A 287 12.01 30.08 -10.62
C VAL A 287 11.95 28.57 -10.47
N ALA A 288 11.01 27.92 -11.17
CA ALA A 288 10.84 26.47 -11.12
C ALA A 288 12.09 25.71 -11.58
N SER A 289 12.75 26.18 -12.65
CA SER A 289 14.02 25.60 -13.14
C SER A 289 15.15 25.69 -12.11
N ILE A 290 15.32 26.87 -11.50
CA ILE A 290 16.37 27.10 -10.48
C ILE A 290 16.07 26.30 -9.21
N ALA A 291 14.82 26.32 -8.76
CA ALA A 291 14.38 25.69 -7.52
C ALA A 291 14.38 24.15 -7.62
N GLU A 292 14.03 23.56 -8.77
CA GLU A 292 14.16 22.12 -9.03
C GLU A 292 15.61 21.67 -8.88
N ALA A 293 16.54 22.36 -9.56
CA ALA A 293 17.97 22.03 -9.49
C ALA A 293 18.53 22.16 -8.07
N ALA A 294 18.15 23.21 -7.34
CA ALA A 294 18.55 23.40 -5.95
C ALA A 294 18.01 22.28 -5.05
N ALA A 295 16.73 21.93 -5.18
CA ALA A 295 16.09 20.87 -4.41
C ALA A 295 16.72 19.50 -4.67
N ASP A 296 16.98 19.16 -5.93
CA ASP A 296 17.63 17.90 -6.30
C ASP A 296 19.05 17.81 -5.73
N SER A 297 19.80 18.92 -5.71
CA SER A 297 21.18 18.94 -5.19
C SER A 297 21.31 18.59 -3.70
N ILE A 298 20.24 18.80 -2.92
CA ILE A 298 20.18 18.48 -1.49
C ILE A 298 19.37 17.19 -1.21
N GLY A 299 18.95 16.47 -2.25
CA GLY A 299 18.13 15.26 -2.13
C GLY A 299 16.68 15.51 -1.71
N ALA A 300 16.17 16.73 -1.88
CA ALA A 300 14.75 17.04 -1.72
C ALA A 300 13.95 16.61 -2.98
N ASN A 301 12.62 16.81 -2.95
CA ASN A 301 11.76 16.47 -4.09
C ASN A 301 11.73 17.60 -5.12
N GLY A 302 12.64 17.58 -6.11
CA GLY A 302 12.72 18.61 -7.15
C GLY A 302 11.45 18.74 -8.00
N LEU A 303 10.77 17.64 -8.30
CA LEU A 303 9.53 17.66 -9.09
C LEU A 303 8.40 18.39 -8.36
N LEU A 304 8.24 18.14 -7.05
CA LEU A 304 7.27 18.86 -6.22
C LEU A 304 7.58 20.36 -6.19
N VAL A 305 8.85 20.72 -6.01
CA VAL A 305 9.31 22.12 -6.00
C VAL A 305 9.06 22.80 -7.35
N ARG A 306 9.33 22.11 -8.47
CA ARG A 306 9.04 22.63 -9.80
C ARG A 306 7.56 22.95 -9.97
N VAL A 307 6.69 21.99 -9.62
CA VAL A 307 5.24 22.17 -9.76
C VAL A 307 4.74 23.24 -8.80
N GLY A 308 5.20 23.25 -7.55
CA GLY A 308 4.87 24.31 -6.59
C GLY A 308 5.23 25.70 -7.10
N ALA A 309 6.42 25.85 -7.69
CA ALA A 309 6.88 27.11 -8.29
C ALA A 309 6.03 27.56 -9.50
N TYR A 310 5.43 26.63 -10.27
CA TYR A 310 4.50 27.01 -11.34
C TYR A 310 3.24 27.72 -10.82
N PHE A 311 2.78 27.33 -9.62
CA PHE A 311 1.54 27.85 -9.06
C PHE A 311 1.74 28.96 -8.00
N HIS A 312 2.94 29.12 -7.44
CA HIS A 312 3.18 30.00 -6.27
C HIS A 312 2.62 31.41 -6.43
N ASP A 313 2.72 31.98 -7.64
CA ASP A 313 2.35 33.36 -7.94
C ASP A 313 1.00 33.50 -8.68
N ILE A 314 0.16 32.45 -8.72
CA ILE A 314 -1.09 32.48 -9.52
C ILE A 314 -2.04 33.61 -9.12
N GLY A 315 -2.01 34.06 -7.87
CA GLY A 315 -2.85 35.18 -7.40
C GLY A 315 -2.58 36.50 -8.11
N LYS A 316 -1.36 36.71 -8.64
CA LYS A 316 -1.00 37.92 -9.39
C LYS A 316 -1.88 38.10 -10.64
N MET A 317 -2.44 37.02 -11.19
CA MET A 317 -3.31 37.08 -12.38
C MET A 317 -4.63 37.82 -12.18
N LEU A 318 -5.04 38.07 -10.93
CA LEU A 318 -6.23 38.88 -10.64
C LEU A 318 -5.98 40.38 -10.86
N LYS A 319 -4.74 40.84 -10.64
CA LYS A 319 -4.34 42.25 -10.73
C LYS A 319 -2.96 42.40 -11.41
N PRO A 320 -2.78 41.88 -12.65
CA PRO A 320 -1.46 41.75 -13.27
C PRO A 320 -0.73 43.09 -13.42
N GLY A 321 -1.45 44.17 -13.72
CA GLY A 321 -0.85 45.51 -13.91
C GLY A 321 -0.19 46.12 -12.68
N TYR A 322 -0.34 45.54 -11.49
CA TYR A 322 0.36 45.97 -10.27
C TYR A 322 1.69 45.23 -10.05
N PHE A 323 2.04 44.25 -10.88
CA PHE A 323 3.30 43.50 -10.75
C PHE A 323 4.25 43.86 -11.88
N VAL A 324 5.49 44.23 -11.52
CA VAL A 324 6.47 44.85 -12.44
C VAL A 324 6.76 43.99 -13.67
N GLU A 325 6.79 42.67 -13.52
CA GLU A 325 7.04 41.72 -14.59
C GLU A 325 5.95 41.73 -15.68
N ASN A 326 4.75 42.24 -15.38
CA ASN A 326 3.62 42.32 -16.31
C ASN A 326 3.37 43.73 -16.87
N GLN A 327 4.11 44.75 -16.40
CA GLN A 327 3.83 46.15 -16.77
C GLN A 327 4.40 46.53 -18.15
N GLY A 328 5.42 45.84 -18.67
CA GLY A 328 6.02 46.17 -19.97
C GLY A 328 6.48 47.63 -20.04
N GLN A 329 6.04 48.37 -21.06
CA GLN A 329 6.27 49.83 -21.17
C GLN A 329 5.11 50.68 -20.59
N GLN A 330 4.15 50.07 -19.91
CA GLN A 330 3.06 50.81 -19.28
C GLN A 330 3.56 51.57 -18.04
N LYS A 331 2.85 52.65 -17.70
CA LYS A 331 3.15 53.43 -16.50
C LYS A 331 2.93 52.57 -15.26
N ASN A 332 3.87 52.64 -14.31
CA ASN A 332 3.78 51.88 -13.07
C ASN A 332 2.57 52.33 -12.24
N GLN A 333 1.63 51.41 -12.01
CA GLN A 333 0.38 51.68 -11.27
C GLN A 333 0.63 52.08 -9.81
N HIS A 334 1.80 51.76 -9.26
CA HIS A 334 2.15 52.17 -7.89
C HIS A 334 2.52 53.65 -7.77
N GLU A 335 2.81 54.37 -8.85
CA GLU A 335 3.13 55.81 -8.81
C GLU A 335 1.92 56.67 -8.41
N SER A 336 0.70 56.17 -8.65
CA SER A 336 -0.55 56.83 -8.29
C SER A 336 -1.13 56.36 -6.95
N LEU A 337 -0.46 55.42 -6.28
CA LEU A 337 -0.92 54.83 -5.02
C LEU A 337 -0.10 55.31 -3.82
N LEU A 338 -0.76 55.43 -2.67
CA LEU A 338 -0.08 55.53 -1.39
C LEU A 338 0.67 54.21 -1.10
N PRO A 339 1.84 54.25 -0.42
CA PRO A 339 2.59 53.05 -0.06
C PRO A 339 1.74 51.98 0.66
N ALA A 340 0.86 52.40 1.57
CA ALA A 340 -0.03 51.48 2.28
C ALA A 340 -0.98 50.71 1.33
N MET A 341 -1.50 51.37 0.28
CA MET A 341 -2.36 50.71 -0.71
C MET A 341 -1.56 49.74 -1.58
N SER A 342 -0.32 50.12 -1.93
CA SER A 342 0.60 49.25 -2.66
C SER A 342 0.90 47.97 -1.88
N THR A 343 1.17 48.09 -0.57
CA THR A 343 1.39 46.95 0.33
C THR A 343 0.18 46.01 0.36
N LEU A 344 -1.04 46.55 0.44
CA LEU A 344 -2.26 45.72 0.45
C LEU A 344 -2.43 44.93 -0.85
N VAL A 345 -2.18 45.55 -2.00
CA VAL A 345 -2.26 44.86 -3.30
C VAL A 345 -1.21 43.77 -3.42
N ILE A 346 0.03 44.07 -3.03
CA ILE A 346 1.14 43.12 -3.13
C ILE A 346 0.89 41.94 -2.20
N ILE A 347 0.60 42.15 -0.91
CA ILE A 347 0.42 41.03 0.03
C ILE A 347 -0.82 40.18 -0.31
N ALA A 348 -1.87 40.79 -0.87
CA ALA A 348 -3.10 40.07 -1.21
C ALA A 348 -2.89 38.93 -2.23
N HIS A 349 -1.86 38.97 -3.09
CA HIS A 349 -1.64 37.92 -4.10
C HIS A 349 -1.50 36.51 -3.50
N VAL A 350 -0.94 36.41 -2.28
CA VAL A 350 -0.79 35.14 -1.57
C VAL A 350 -2.17 34.57 -1.23
N LYS A 351 -3.00 35.36 -0.56
CA LYS A 351 -4.35 34.95 -0.17
C LYS A 351 -5.22 34.67 -1.40
N ASP A 352 -5.20 35.58 -2.37
CA ASP A 352 -5.94 35.44 -3.63
C ASP A 352 -5.51 34.17 -4.38
N GLY A 353 -4.20 33.88 -4.40
CA GLY A 353 -3.65 32.67 -4.99
C GLY A 353 -4.09 31.40 -4.28
N ALA A 354 -4.06 31.38 -2.94
CA ALA A 354 -4.53 30.25 -2.16
C ALA A 354 -6.04 29.99 -2.36
N ASP A 355 -6.85 31.05 -2.43
CA ASP A 355 -8.28 30.94 -2.71
C ASP A 355 -8.56 30.43 -4.13
N LEU A 356 -7.79 30.88 -5.13
CA LEU A 356 -7.82 30.36 -6.50
C LEU A 356 -7.43 28.87 -6.56
N ALA A 357 -6.38 28.49 -5.84
CA ALA A 357 -5.90 27.11 -5.77
C ALA A 357 -6.96 26.18 -5.16
N ARG A 358 -7.61 26.60 -4.06
CA ARG A 358 -8.73 25.87 -3.44
C ARG A 358 -9.92 25.72 -4.38
N GLN A 359 -10.30 26.78 -5.09
CA GLN A 359 -11.41 26.75 -6.06
C GLN A 359 -11.15 25.78 -7.22
N ASN A 360 -9.87 25.57 -7.56
CA ASN A 360 -9.45 24.65 -8.61
C ASN A 360 -9.01 23.28 -8.08
N HIS A 361 -9.30 22.98 -6.80
CA HIS A 361 -9.02 21.70 -6.17
C HIS A 361 -7.54 21.29 -6.22
N LEU A 362 -6.62 22.27 -6.17
CA LEU A 362 -5.20 21.97 -6.06
C LEU A 362 -4.90 21.30 -4.70
N PRO A 363 -3.94 20.36 -4.64
CA PRO A 363 -3.54 19.71 -3.39
C PRO A 363 -3.03 20.70 -2.34
N GLN A 364 -3.19 20.36 -1.06
CA GLN A 364 -2.76 21.22 0.04
C GLN A 364 -1.27 21.54 -0.02
N SER A 365 -0.42 20.59 -0.45
CA SER A 365 1.00 20.85 -0.62
C SER A 365 1.31 21.97 -1.62
N ILE A 366 0.52 22.13 -2.69
CA ILE A 366 0.67 23.22 -3.65
C ILE A 366 0.12 24.53 -3.09
N ILE A 367 -0.98 24.48 -2.33
CA ILE A 367 -1.50 25.64 -1.60
C ILE A 367 -0.45 26.15 -0.60
N ASP A 368 0.24 25.25 0.10
CA ASP A 368 1.31 25.60 1.04
C ASP A 368 2.47 26.32 0.34
N PHE A 369 2.83 25.94 -0.90
CA PHE A 369 3.80 26.69 -1.70
C PHE A 369 3.34 28.13 -1.97
N ILE A 370 2.06 28.36 -2.22
CA ILE A 370 1.50 29.71 -2.45
C ILE A 370 1.45 30.52 -1.16
N GLU A 371 1.13 29.88 -0.02
CA GLU A 371 0.96 30.57 1.26
C GLU A 371 2.29 30.92 1.95
N GLN A 372 3.37 30.21 1.63
CA GLN A 372 4.63 30.24 2.40
C GLN A 372 5.87 30.65 1.57
N HIS A 373 5.75 30.93 0.26
CA HIS A 373 6.87 31.45 -0.55
C HIS A 373 7.27 32.86 -0.15
#